data_AF-A0A7Y5D710-F1
#
_entry.id   AF-A0A7Y5D710-F1
#
_cell.length_a   1.000
_cell.length_b   1.000
_cell.length_c   1.000
_cell.angle_alpha   90.00
_cell.angle_beta   90.00
_cell.angle_gamma   90.00
#
_symmetry.space_group_name_H-M   'P 1'
#
loop_
_entity.id
_entity.type
_entity.pdbx_description
1 polymer ?
#
loop_
_entity_poly.entity_id
_entity_poly.type
_entity_poly.pdbx_seq_one_letter_code
_entity_poly.pdbx_strand_id
1 'polypeptide(L)'
;MNIESLIDFNKYTLALAAAAFAYALEKLPSGDSGHVATIATLSVLAVSTLAGILLFSVATSASHHVASSRSDIPALHLNAIRWLGTLHSVLLTIGVISLGTVLLAQLFSRAEPSKCRDLTVVFGIQAH
;
A
#
# COMPACT_ATOMS: atom_id res chain seq x y z
N MET A 1 -15.62 -19.85 -8.10
CA MET A 1 -14.34 -19.16 -7.86
C MET A 1 -13.37 -20.20 -7.33
N ASN A 2 -12.22 -20.42 -7.97
CA ASN A 2 -11.28 -21.47 -7.55
C ASN A 2 -10.47 -20.96 -6.35
N ILE A 3 -10.48 -21.69 -5.22
CA ILE A 3 -9.76 -21.28 -3.99
C ILE A 3 -8.25 -21.16 -4.25
N GLU A 4 -7.69 -22.03 -5.09
CA GLU A 4 -6.26 -21.99 -5.43
C GLU A 4 -5.88 -20.66 -6.09
N SER A 5 -6.67 -20.21 -7.08
CA SER A 5 -6.44 -18.92 -7.74
C SER A 5 -6.54 -17.72 -6.79
N LEU A 6 -7.42 -17.80 -5.78
CA LEU A 6 -7.56 -16.77 -4.76
C LEU A 6 -6.34 -16.74 -3.83
N ILE A 7 -5.86 -17.91 -3.43
CA ILE A 7 -4.66 -18.05 -2.60
C ILE A 7 -3.45 -17.47 -3.34
N ASP A 8 -3.28 -17.82 -4.61
CA ASP A 8 -2.17 -17.30 -5.42
C ASP A 8 -2.28 -15.80 -5.65
N PHE A 9 -3.47 -15.28 -5.99
CA PHE A 9 -3.72 -13.85 -6.07
C PHE A 9 -3.31 -13.14 -4.78
N ASN A 10 -3.76 -13.66 -3.63
CA ASN A 10 -3.47 -13.06 -2.33
C ASN A 10 -1.98 -13.12 -1.97
N LYS A 11 -1.24 -14.17 -2.36
CA LYS A 11 0.22 -14.21 -2.16
C LYS A 11 0.90 -13.03 -2.88
N TYR A 12 0.56 -12.80 -4.15
CA TYR A 12 1.16 -11.73 -4.93
C TYR A 12 0.74 -10.35 -4.44
N THR A 13 -0.54 -10.15 -4.12
CA THR A 13 -1.01 -8.84 -3.62
C THR A 13 -0.51 -8.54 -2.22
N LEU A 14 -0.36 -9.54 -1.35
CA LEU A 14 0.24 -9.37 -0.03
C LEU A 14 1.72 -9.04 -0.12
N ALA A 15 2.47 -9.69 -1.03
CA ALA A 15 3.87 -9.35 -1.29
C ALA A 15 4.02 -7.90 -1.79
N LEU A 16 3.15 -7.47 -2.70
CA LEU A 16 3.10 -6.08 -3.16
C LEU A 16 2.77 -5.10 -2.02
N ALA A 17 1.79 -5.43 -1.18
CA ALA A 17 1.41 -4.61 -0.02
C ALA A 17 2.58 -4.44 0.96
N ALA A 18 3.29 -5.53 1.27
CA ALA A 18 4.45 -5.52 2.15
C ALA A 18 5.62 -4.71 1.54
N ALA A 19 5.88 -4.87 0.24
CA ALA A 19 6.91 -4.10 -0.46
C ALA A 19 6.58 -2.60 -0.48
N ALA A 20 5.33 -2.24 -0.78
CA ALA A 20 4.87 -0.85 -0.76
C ALA A 20 4.97 -0.25 0.65
N PHE A 21 4.63 -1.01 1.68
CA PHE A 21 4.75 -0.58 3.07
C PHE A 21 6.21 -0.37 3.50
N ALA A 22 7.09 -1.32 3.20
CA ALA A 22 8.52 -1.19 3.48
C ALA A 22 9.14 0.01 2.75
N TYR A 23 8.78 0.20 1.48
CA TYR A 23 9.22 1.36 0.70
C TYR A 23 8.70 2.67 1.29
N ALA A 24 7.42 2.70 1.68
CA ALA A 24 6.81 3.87 2.31
C ALA A 24 7.54 4.25 3.62
N LEU A 25 7.92 3.27 4.43
CA LEU A 25 8.72 3.51 5.64
C LEU A 25 10.11 4.06 5.35
N GLU A 26 10.76 3.59 4.28
CA GLU A 26 12.13 4.01 3.94
C GLU A 26 12.19 5.38 3.23
N LYS A 27 11.23 5.68 2.35
CA LYS A 27 11.33 6.80 1.41
C LYS A 27 10.40 7.97 1.69
N LEU A 28 9.35 7.80 2.50
CA LEU A 28 8.45 8.91 2.76
C LEU A 28 9.04 9.88 3.79
N PRO A 29 8.95 11.20 3.54
CA PRO A 29 9.54 12.21 4.39
C PRO A 29 8.83 12.28 5.74
N SER A 30 9.62 12.29 6.80
CA SER A 30 9.18 12.50 8.18
C SER A 30 9.00 13.98 8.57
N GLY A 31 9.21 14.92 7.63
CA GLY A 31 9.08 16.37 7.88
C GLY A 31 7.63 16.88 7.93
N ASP A 32 7.44 18.05 8.56
CA ASP A 32 6.13 18.62 8.96
C ASP A 32 5.09 18.72 7.84
N SER A 33 5.50 19.10 6.61
CA SER A 33 4.53 19.39 5.54
C SER A 33 3.89 18.14 4.89
N GLY A 34 4.42 16.94 5.13
CA GLY A 34 3.96 15.68 4.51
C GLY A 34 3.62 14.56 5.50
N HIS A 35 3.70 14.84 6.80
CA HIS A 35 3.67 13.82 7.85
C HIS A 35 2.31 13.11 7.92
N VAL A 36 1.21 13.85 7.84
CA VAL A 36 -0.17 13.30 7.92
C VAL A 36 -0.47 12.38 6.72
N ALA A 37 -0.09 12.78 5.51
CA ALA A 37 -0.29 11.98 4.31
C ALA A 37 0.52 10.67 4.34
N THR A 38 1.75 10.74 4.88
CA THR A 38 2.62 9.58 5.09
C THR A 38 2.03 8.60 6.09
N ILE A 39 1.60 9.07 7.27
CA ILE A 39 0.95 8.23 8.28
C ILE A 39 -0.35 7.61 7.74
N ALA A 40 -1.17 8.39 7.04
CA ALA A 40 -2.40 7.89 6.44
C ALA A 40 -2.11 6.77 5.42
N THR A 41 -1.12 6.95 4.54
CA THR A 41 -0.71 5.95 3.56
C THR A 41 -0.19 4.68 4.23
N LEU A 42 0.67 4.82 5.24
CA LEU A 42 1.18 3.70 6.04
C LEU A 42 0.04 2.95 6.75
N SER A 43 -0.92 3.67 7.32
CA SER A 43 -2.07 3.07 8.01
C SER A 43 -2.94 2.28 7.04
N VAL A 44 -3.23 2.82 5.86
CA VAL A 44 -4.01 2.13 4.81
C VAL A 44 -3.29 0.85 4.35
N LEU A 45 -1.98 0.91 4.10
CA LEU A 45 -1.19 -0.25 3.70
C LEU A 45 -1.10 -1.29 4.82
N ALA A 46 -1.00 -0.87 6.09
CA ALA A 46 -1.00 -1.77 7.24
C ALA A 46 -2.34 -2.52 7.38
N VAL A 47 -3.47 -1.80 7.29
CA VAL A 47 -4.81 -2.42 7.34
C VAL A 47 -5.04 -3.33 6.13
N SER A 48 -4.59 -2.93 4.93
CA SER A 48 -4.63 -3.78 3.74
C SER A 48 -3.84 -5.09 3.97
N THR A 49 -2.64 -5.00 4.54
CA THR A 49 -1.79 -6.18 4.82
C THR A 49 -2.47 -7.11 5.83
N LEU A 50 -3.04 -6.57 6.91
CA LEU A 50 -3.82 -7.35 7.88
C LEU A 50 -5.01 -8.05 7.24
N ALA A 51 -5.76 -7.35 6.38
CA ALA A 51 -6.87 -7.95 5.64
C ALA A 51 -6.40 -9.09 4.72
N GLY A 52 -5.25 -8.93 4.05
CA GLY A 52 -4.65 -9.97 3.22
C GLY A 52 -4.19 -11.20 4.02
N ILE A 53 -3.62 -11.01 5.21
CA ILE A 53 -3.24 -12.11 6.12
C ILE A 53 -4.49 -12.89 6.58
N LEU A 54 -5.55 -12.17 6.98
CA LEU A 54 -6.81 -12.79 7.38
C LEU A 54 -7.47 -13.54 6.21
N LEU A 55 -7.47 -12.94 5.01
CA LEU A 55 -7.94 -13.60 3.80
C LEU A 55 -7.17 -14.90 3.52
N PHE A 56 -5.84 -14.86 3.63
CA PHE A 56 -4.98 -16.04 3.44
C PHE A 56 -5.33 -17.14 4.43
N SER A 57 -5.50 -16.79 5.71
CA SER A 57 -5.84 -17.72 6.78
C SER A 57 -7.21 -18.39 6.53
N VAL A 58 -8.24 -17.59 6.23
CA VAL A 58 -9.60 -18.10 5.94
C VAL A 58 -9.62 -18.96 4.68
N ALA A 59 -8.94 -18.54 3.62
CA ALA A 59 -8.85 -19.31 2.37
C ALA A 59 -8.13 -20.65 2.56
N THR A 60 -7.06 -20.66 3.37
CA THR A 60 -6.30 -21.89 3.68
C THR A 60 -7.11 -22.85 4.58
N SER A 61 -7.85 -22.32 5.55
CA SER A 61 -8.77 -23.12 6.38
C SER A 61 -9.88 -23.76 5.54
N ALA A 62 -10.46 -22.98 4.60
CA ALA A 62 -11.48 -23.45 3.69
C ALA A 62 -10.96 -24.54 2.73
N SER A 63 -9.70 -24.43 2.25
CA SER A 63 -9.13 -25.45 1.35
C SER A 63 -8.95 -26.80 2.05
N HIS A 64 -8.60 -26.80 3.35
CA HIS A 64 -8.47 -28.05 4.12
C HIS A 64 -9.81 -28.75 4.34
N HIS A 65 -10.90 -28.00 4.57
CA HIS A 65 -12.24 -28.57 4.72
C HIS A 65 -12.75 -29.24 3.43
N VAL A 66 -12.45 -28.64 2.27
CA VAL A 66 -12.81 -29.21 0.96
C VAL A 66 -12.01 -30.48 0.68
N ALA A 67 -10.73 -30.50 1.05
CA ALA A 67 -9.86 -31.67 0.87
C ALA A 67 -10.27 -32.85 1.76
N SER A 68 -10.76 -32.60 2.98
CA SER A 68 -11.07 -33.65 3.95
C SER A 68 -12.50 -34.19 3.86
N SER A 69 -13.49 -33.39 3.44
CA SER A 69 -14.90 -33.77 3.63
C SER A 69 -15.75 -33.82 2.36
N ARG A 70 -15.22 -33.45 1.18
CA ARG A 70 -15.95 -33.41 -0.11
C ARG A 70 -17.33 -32.70 -0.02
N SER A 71 -17.50 -31.85 0.98
CA SER A 71 -18.70 -31.08 1.27
C SER A 71 -18.47 -29.64 0.80
N ASP A 72 -19.53 -29.02 0.29
CA ASP A 72 -19.49 -27.62 -0.13
C ASP A 72 -18.92 -26.70 0.97
N ILE A 73 -18.12 -25.72 0.57
CA ILE A 73 -17.55 -24.71 1.47
C ILE A 73 -18.71 -24.01 2.19
N PRO A 74 -18.67 -23.86 3.54
CA PRO A 74 -19.74 -23.19 4.25
C PRO A 74 -19.93 -21.76 3.73
N ALA A 75 -21.18 -21.35 3.49
CA ALA A 75 -21.51 -20.02 2.94
C ALA A 75 -20.87 -18.85 3.72
N LEU A 76 -20.69 -19.02 5.04
CA LEU A 76 -19.95 -18.09 5.89
C LEU A 76 -18.51 -17.86 5.45
N HIS A 77 -17.77 -18.91 5.07
CA HIS A 77 -16.39 -18.81 4.61
C HIS A 77 -16.32 -18.10 3.25
N LEU A 78 -17.25 -18.43 2.34
CA LEU A 78 -17.34 -17.76 1.04
C LEU A 78 -17.64 -16.26 1.18
N ASN A 79 -18.55 -15.88 2.08
CA ASN A 79 -18.84 -14.48 2.35
C ASN A 79 -17.65 -13.76 3.00
N ALA A 80 -16.99 -14.38 3.99
CA ALA A 80 -15.79 -13.82 4.61
C ALA A 80 -14.68 -13.60 3.58
N ILE A 81 -14.42 -14.58 2.71
CA ILE A 81 -13.45 -14.50 1.61
C ILE A 81 -13.78 -13.34 0.67
N ARG A 82 -15.05 -13.20 0.26
CA ARG A 82 -15.47 -12.12 -0.65
C ARG A 82 -15.27 -10.74 -0.02
N TRP A 83 -15.70 -10.57 1.24
CA TRP A 83 -15.57 -9.31 1.96
C TRP A 83 -14.10 -8.95 2.21
N LEU A 84 -13.31 -9.89 2.73
CA LEU A 84 -11.88 -9.68 2.99
C LEU A 84 -11.10 -9.45 1.69
N GLY A 85 -11.40 -10.19 0.62
CA GLY A 85 -10.80 -10.00 -0.70
C GLY A 85 -11.10 -8.63 -1.29
N THR A 86 -12.36 -8.20 -1.23
CA THR A 86 -12.77 -6.88 -1.71
C THR A 86 -12.11 -5.78 -0.89
N LEU A 87 -12.13 -5.89 0.44
CA LEU A 87 -11.52 -4.92 1.36
C LEU A 87 -10.01 -4.81 1.11
N HIS A 88 -9.29 -5.95 1.03
CA HIS A 88 -7.86 -5.99 0.76
C HIS A 88 -7.53 -5.33 -0.58
N SER A 89 -8.25 -5.69 -1.65
CA SER A 89 -8.00 -5.16 -3.00
C SER A 89 -8.27 -3.66 -3.10
N VAL A 90 -9.35 -3.17 -2.48
CA VAL A 90 -9.69 -1.73 -2.47
C VAL A 90 -8.65 -0.96 -1.68
N LEU A 91 -8.33 -1.39 -0.45
CA LEU A 91 -7.33 -0.72 0.38
C LEU A 91 -5.93 -0.76 -0.25
N LEU A 92 -5.55 -1.87 -0.89
CA LEU A 92 -4.28 -1.98 -1.59
C LEU A 92 -4.20 -0.99 -2.75
N THR A 93 -5.26 -0.92 -3.56
CA THR A 93 -5.34 0.02 -4.68
C THR A 93 -5.22 1.45 -4.20
N ILE A 94 -5.97 1.82 -3.15
CA ILE A 94 -5.90 3.15 -2.53
C ILE A 94 -4.47 3.41 -2.02
N GLY A 95 -3.88 2.47 -1.29
CA GLY A 95 -2.53 2.60 -0.74
C GLY A 95 -1.45 2.78 -1.81
N VAL A 96 -1.52 2.02 -2.90
CA VAL A 96 -0.59 2.14 -4.04
C VAL A 96 -0.77 3.46 -4.77
N ILE A 97 -2.01 3.90 -5.00
CA ILE A 97 -2.29 5.20 -5.63
C ILE A 97 -1.78 6.34 -4.73
N SER A 98 -2.10 6.31 -3.43
CA SER A 98 -1.62 7.31 -2.46
C SER A 98 -0.11 7.36 -2.37
N LEU A 99 0.56 6.21 -2.35
CA LEU A 99 2.03 6.16 -2.40
C LEU A 99 2.55 6.79 -3.70
N GLY A 100 1.96 6.45 -4.84
CA GLY A 100 2.31 7.01 -6.14
C GLY A 100 2.14 8.54 -6.22
N THR A 101 1.05 9.09 -5.69
CA THR A 101 0.81 10.54 -5.70
C THR A 101 1.80 11.29 -4.81
N VAL A 102 2.14 10.74 -3.64
CA VAL A 102 3.13 11.33 -2.74
C VAL A 102 4.53 11.33 -3.39
N LEU A 103 4.92 10.23 -4.05
CA LEU A 103 6.20 10.17 -4.77
C LEU A 103 6.25 11.12 -5.96
N LEU A 104 5.15 11.23 -6.70
CA LEU A 104 5.05 12.15 -7.82
C LEU A 104 5.15 13.61 -7.37
N ALA A 105 4.47 13.96 -6.26
CA ALA A 105 4.58 15.29 -5.65
C ALA A 105 6.03 15.60 -5.26
N GLN A 106 6.76 14.63 -4.67
CA GLN A 106 8.17 14.81 -4.33
C GLN A 106 9.07 15.03 -5.55
N LEU A 107 8.83 14.30 -6.65
CA LEU A 107 9.57 14.47 -7.90
C LEU A 107 9.43 15.90 -8.43
N PHE A 108 8.20 16.44 -8.40
CA PHE A 108 7.94 17.81 -8.86
C PHE A 108 8.45 18.88 -7.87
N SER A 109 8.34 18.68 -6.56
CA SER A 109 8.90 19.62 -5.57
C SER A 109 10.44 19.71 -5.64
N ARG A 110 11.14 18.63 -6.02
CA ARG A 110 12.59 18.66 -6.24
C ARG A 110 12.98 19.32 -7.56
N ALA A 111 12.06 19.47 -8.51
CA ALA A 111 12.31 20.07 -9.80
C ALA A 111 12.22 21.61 -9.78
N GLU A 112 11.77 22.24 -8.68
CA GLU A 112 11.84 23.69 -8.52
C GLU A 112 13.29 24.14 -8.25
N PRO A 113 13.91 24.95 -9.12
CA PRO A 113 15.26 25.45 -8.93
C PRO A 113 15.23 26.61 -7.93
N SER A 114 15.11 26.32 -6.63
CA SER A 114 15.31 27.32 -5.57
C SER A 114 16.77 27.78 -5.41
N LYS A 115 17.67 27.33 -6.30
CA LYS A 115 19.10 27.71 -6.33
C LYS A 115 19.44 28.93 -7.21
N CYS A 116 18.47 29.72 -7.65
CA CYS A 116 18.77 31.02 -8.29
C CYS A 116 18.85 32.19 -7.28
N ARG A 117 18.59 31.96 -5.99
CA ARG A 117 18.55 33.04 -4.98
C ARG A 117 19.81 33.14 -4.10
N ASP A 118 20.71 32.16 -4.16
CA ASP A 118 21.99 32.20 -3.41
C ASP A 118 23.16 32.79 -4.19
N LEU A 119 23.04 32.94 -5.51
CA LEU A 119 24.11 33.58 -6.31
C LEU A 119 24.21 35.09 -6.05
N THR A 120 23.14 35.74 -5.57
CA THR A 120 23.18 37.17 -5.24
C THR A 120 23.95 37.46 -3.95
N VAL A 121 24.01 36.50 -3.01
CA VAL A 121 24.76 36.66 -1.76
C VAL A 121 26.25 36.37 -1.97
N VAL A 122 26.61 35.48 -2.90
CA VAL A 122 28.01 35.15 -3.20
C VAL A 122 28.70 36.22 -4.06
N PHE A 123 27.97 36.92 -4.94
CA PHE A 123 28.61 37.85 -5.88
C PHE A 123 28.66 39.31 -5.47
N GLY A 124 28.07 39.72 -4.33
CA GLY A 124 28.31 41.05 -3.76
C GLY A 124 28.13 42.23 -4.73
N ILE A 125 27.23 42.11 -5.72
CA ILE A 125 26.95 43.20 -6.66
C ILE A 125 25.89 44.10 -6.01
N GLN A 126 26.36 45.08 -5.24
CA GLN A 126 25.57 46.28 -4.98
C GLN A 126 25.46 47.05 -6.30
N ALA A 127 24.27 47.03 -6.91
CA ALA A 127 23.93 47.99 -7.94
C ALA A 127 23.76 49.35 -7.26
N HIS A 128 24.70 50.26 -7.52
CA HIS A 128 24.63 51.66 -7.17
C HIS A 128 23.99 52.46 -8.30
#